data_AF-A0A3S0UKF3-F1
#
_entry.id   AF-A0A3S0UKF3-F1
#
_cell.length_a   1.000
_cell.length_b   1.000
_cell.length_c   1.000
_cell.angle_alpha   90.00
_cell.angle_beta   90.00
_cell.angle_gamma   90.00
#
_symmetry.space_group_name_H-M   'P 1'
#
loop_
_entity.id
_entity.type
_entity.pdbx_description
1 polymer ?
#
loop_
_entity_poly.entity_id
_entity_poly.type
_entity_poly.pdbx_seq_one_letter_code
_entity_poly.pdbx_strand_id
1 'polypeptide(L)'
;MKHFISTLLTITFLVITIGFMPGLFAQTTNNPSLFKEYIYDTPSSVFLEKDGYYDCSDDTGDAARCMDNVDFVGHKFTIHLMFTDQHLTSVTLITDDFNQDVYLRIAGALGKTFTPCMLQGATERLDLIELARTSQSKSDFQSKMSSFESVNLSNGELTYIFVELPGSDIRGKKNAIEAIMSAPANTRTAELSVEEDTEDNSKATLSINFTLPKLSLEKMNKKMSDAPVEKF
;
A
#
# COMPACT_ATOMS: atom_id res chain seq x y z
N MET A 1 55.08 -7.86 50.08
CA MET A 1 55.07 -9.32 50.37
C MET A 1 54.21 -9.96 49.28
N LYS A 2 54.78 -10.52 48.21
CA LYS A 2 55.43 -11.83 48.08
C LYS A 2 54.49 -13.03 48.33
N HIS A 3 54.31 -13.79 47.24
CA HIS A 3 53.93 -15.21 47.06
C HIS A 3 52.44 -15.58 47.05
N PHE A 4 51.87 -16.16 45.98
CA PHE A 4 52.10 -17.41 45.20
C PHE A 4 51.25 -18.60 45.71
N ILE A 5 50.85 -19.48 44.77
CA ILE A 5 50.06 -20.74 44.84
C ILE A 5 48.67 -20.53 44.18
N SER A 6 48.46 -20.84 42.88
CA SER A 6 48.56 -22.12 42.14
C SER A 6 47.56 -23.19 42.62
N THR A 7 46.44 -23.32 41.92
CA THR A 7 45.72 -24.61 41.83
C THR A 7 45.10 -24.76 40.44
N LEU A 8 45.35 -25.94 39.89
CA LEU A 8 45.16 -26.43 38.53
C LEU A 8 43.79 -27.11 38.36
N LEU A 9 43.33 -27.26 37.11
CA LEU A 9 42.34 -28.24 36.61
C LEU A 9 40.88 -28.02 37.06
N THR A 10 39.87 -28.02 36.19
CA THR A 10 39.63 -28.97 35.10
C THR A 10 38.72 -28.33 34.04
N ILE A 11 39.13 -28.38 32.79
CA ILE A 11 38.34 -27.94 31.63
C ILE A 11 37.43 -29.10 31.23
N THR A 12 36.12 -28.96 31.44
CA THR A 12 35.12 -29.87 30.88
C THR A 12 34.59 -29.22 29.61
N PHE A 13 35.05 -29.71 28.46
CA PHE A 13 34.48 -29.41 27.15
C PHE A 13 33.04 -29.93 27.09
N LEU A 14 32.06 -29.03 27.15
CA LEU A 14 30.70 -29.33 26.69
C LEU A 14 30.62 -28.88 25.23
N VAL A 15 30.77 -29.85 24.32
CA VAL A 15 30.50 -29.67 22.89
C VAL A 15 28.98 -29.57 22.73
N ILE A 16 28.45 -28.34 22.71
CA ILE A 16 27.10 -28.10 22.23
C ILE A 16 27.20 -28.09 20.70
N THR A 17 26.72 -29.17 20.11
CA THR A 17 26.51 -29.31 18.67
C THR A 17 25.66 -28.15 18.18
N ILE A 18 26.25 -27.34 17.30
CA ILE A 18 25.59 -26.34 16.49
C ILE A 18 24.49 -27.06 15.70
N GLY A 19 23.26 -26.91 16.15
CA GLY A 19 22.07 -27.21 15.35
C GLY A 19 22.01 -26.20 14.21
N PHE A 20 22.70 -26.52 13.12
CA PHE A 20 22.62 -25.80 11.85
C PHE A 20 21.21 -26.06 11.30
N MET A 21 20.25 -25.23 11.67
CA MET A 21 18.95 -25.18 10.99
C MET A 21 19.23 -24.68 9.57
N PRO A 22 19.06 -25.51 8.52
CA PRO A 22 19.19 -25.03 7.16
C PRO A 22 18.13 -23.96 6.93
N GLY A 23 18.57 -22.82 6.41
CA GLY A 23 17.77 -21.64 6.21
C GLY A 23 16.43 -21.95 5.56
N LEU A 24 15.36 -21.47 6.21
CA LEU A 24 14.14 -21.14 5.51
C LEU A 24 14.51 -20.10 4.46
N PHE A 25 14.47 -20.56 3.22
CA PHE A 25 14.52 -19.83 1.96
C PHE A 25 14.36 -18.31 2.13
N ALA A 26 15.49 -17.59 2.10
CA ALA A 26 15.47 -16.24 1.56
C ALA A 26 15.23 -16.40 0.05
N GLN A 27 13.98 -16.60 -0.35
CA GLN A 27 13.60 -16.25 -1.69
C GLN A 27 13.76 -14.74 -1.77
N THR A 28 14.89 -14.28 -2.32
CA THR A 28 14.97 -12.94 -2.90
C THR A 28 14.13 -12.94 -4.16
N THR A 29 12.81 -13.08 -4.02
CA THR A 29 11.91 -12.48 -4.98
C THR A 29 12.15 -11.00 -4.81
N ASN A 30 12.78 -10.35 -5.80
CA ASN A 30 12.88 -8.90 -5.89
C ASN A 30 11.49 -8.27 -6.16
N ASN A 31 10.43 -8.87 -5.61
CA ASN A 31 9.08 -8.41 -5.73
C ASN A 31 8.93 -7.22 -4.78
N PRO A 32 8.41 -6.09 -5.25
CA PRO A 32 8.19 -4.92 -4.42
C PRO A 32 7.22 -5.23 -3.27
N SER A 33 7.52 -4.69 -2.09
CA SER A 33 6.58 -4.64 -0.97
C SER A 33 5.49 -3.60 -1.27
N LEU A 34 4.23 -3.96 -1.08
CA LEU A 34 3.06 -3.09 -1.18
C LEU A 34 2.95 -2.20 0.06
N PHE A 35 2.96 -2.81 1.25
CA PHE A 35 2.90 -2.15 2.55
C PHE A 35 3.74 -2.97 3.54
N LYS A 36 4.63 -2.32 4.31
CA LYS A 36 5.54 -2.98 5.27
C LYS A 36 6.17 -4.29 4.74
N GLU A 37 5.79 -5.45 5.28
CA GLU A 37 6.25 -6.80 4.90
C GLU A 37 5.40 -7.51 3.83
N TYR A 38 4.31 -6.90 3.34
CA TYR A 38 3.42 -7.51 2.35
C TYR A 38 3.98 -7.41 0.95
N ILE A 39 4.55 -8.51 0.45
CA ILE A 39 5.24 -8.56 -0.85
C ILE A 39 4.23 -8.89 -1.97
N TYR A 40 4.23 -8.11 -3.04
CA TYR A 40 3.41 -8.39 -4.21
C TYR A 40 3.69 -9.78 -4.78
N ASP A 41 2.66 -10.43 -5.31
CA ASP A 41 2.72 -11.80 -5.85
C ASP A 41 2.98 -12.89 -4.81
N THR A 42 2.89 -12.58 -3.52
CA THR A 42 2.94 -13.62 -2.48
C THR A 42 1.73 -14.55 -2.64
N PRO A 43 1.90 -15.88 -2.68
CA PRO A 43 0.78 -16.82 -2.76
C PRO A 43 -0.17 -16.67 -1.57
N SER A 44 -1.47 -16.76 -1.82
CA SER A 44 -2.51 -16.64 -0.79
C SER A 44 -2.36 -17.68 0.33
N SER A 45 -1.76 -18.84 0.01
CA SER A 45 -1.47 -19.92 0.97
C SER A 45 -0.47 -19.55 2.06
N VAL A 46 0.22 -18.41 1.95
CA VAL A 46 1.11 -17.90 3.01
C VAL A 46 0.34 -17.19 4.12
N PHE A 47 -0.87 -16.69 3.84
CA PHE A 47 -1.68 -15.92 4.79
C PHE A 47 -2.67 -16.85 5.50
N LEU A 48 -2.24 -17.42 6.62
CA LEU A 48 -2.93 -18.51 7.33
C LEU A 48 -3.68 -18.03 8.58
N GLU A 49 -4.74 -18.74 8.95
CA GLU A 49 -5.54 -18.48 10.16
C GLU A 49 -4.72 -18.49 11.45
N LYS A 50 -3.75 -19.40 11.55
CA LYS A 50 -2.85 -19.47 12.71
C LYS A 50 -2.02 -18.18 12.92
N ASP A 51 -1.88 -17.37 11.87
CA ASP A 51 -1.13 -16.11 11.89
C ASP A 51 -2.07 -14.89 12.02
N GLY A 52 -3.38 -15.11 12.23
CA GLY A 52 -4.38 -14.07 12.47
C GLY A 52 -5.20 -13.65 11.25
N TYR A 53 -4.98 -14.28 10.10
CA TYR A 53 -5.76 -13.98 8.89
C TYR A 53 -7.09 -14.74 8.85
N TYR A 54 -8.15 -14.13 8.35
CA TYR A 54 -9.42 -14.82 8.10
C TYR A 54 -9.88 -14.61 6.66
N ASP A 55 -10.76 -15.48 6.17
CA ASP A 55 -11.42 -15.26 4.87
C ASP A 55 -12.43 -14.11 5.00
N CYS A 56 -12.29 -13.11 4.15
CA CYS A 56 -13.22 -11.98 4.06
C CYS A 56 -13.70 -11.77 2.62
N SER A 57 -13.67 -12.83 1.80
CA SER A 57 -14.01 -12.73 0.38
C SER A 57 -15.47 -12.33 0.14
N ASP A 58 -16.37 -12.73 1.04
CA ASP A 58 -17.79 -12.35 0.95
C ASP A 58 -18.01 -10.86 1.23
N ASP A 59 -17.19 -10.26 2.11
CA ASP A 59 -17.29 -8.84 2.48
C ASP A 59 -16.70 -7.94 1.39
N THR A 60 -15.65 -8.39 0.69
CA THR A 60 -14.96 -7.61 -0.34
C THR A 60 -15.48 -7.86 -1.76
N GLY A 61 -16.24 -8.94 -1.96
CA GLY A 61 -16.75 -9.37 -3.27
C GLY A 61 -15.70 -10.03 -4.18
N ASP A 62 -14.50 -10.30 -3.69
CA ASP A 62 -13.41 -10.97 -4.44
C ASP A 62 -12.52 -11.77 -3.46
N ALA A 63 -11.64 -12.62 -3.96
CA ALA A 63 -10.75 -13.42 -3.14
C ALA A 63 -9.89 -12.55 -2.22
N ALA A 64 -10.12 -12.66 -0.90
CA ALA A 64 -9.48 -11.80 0.09
C ALA A 64 -9.14 -12.50 1.41
N ARG A 65 -8.12 -11.98 2.10
CA ARG A 65 -7.76 -12.34 3.48
C ARG A 65 -7.66 -11.08 4.30
N CYS A 66 -8.25 -11.10 5.49
CA CYS A 66 -8.28 -9.94 6.37
C CYS A 66 -7.58 -10.20 7.70
N MET A 67 -7.10 -9.15 8.35
CA MET A 67 -6.56 -9.21 9.71
C MET A 67 -6.85 -7.90 10.43
N ASP A 68 -7.38 -8.00 11.64
CA ASP A 68 -7.77 -6.84 12.43
C ASP A 68 -6.61 -6.23 13.24
N ASN A 69 -6.84 -5.02 13.75
CA ASN A 69 -5.98 -4.35 14.71
C ASN A 69 -4.54 -4.08 14.23
N VAL A 70 -4.36 -3.90 12.92
CA VAL A 70 -3.07 -3.52 12.32
C VAL A 70 -2.79 -2.06 12.61
N ASP A 71 -1.62 -1.78 13.21
CA ASP A 71 -1.23 -0.41 13.54
C ASP A 71 -0.67 0.34 12.33
N PHE A 72 -1.22 1.52 12.05
CA PHE A 72 -0.63 2.48 11.13
C PHE A 72 -0.87 3.90 11.67
N VAL A 73 0.18 4.71 11.71
CA VAL A 73 0.17 6.09 12.25
C VAL A 73 -0.50 6.23 13.63
N GLY A 74 -0.38 5.20 14.47
CA GLY A 74 -0.96 5.15 15.82
C GLY A 74 -2.47 4.95 15.86
N HIS A 75 -3.08 4.48 14.76
CA HIS A 75 -4.48 4.10 14.66
C HIS A 75 -4.58 2.63 14.21
N LYS A 76 -5.69 1.96 14.57
CA LYS A 76 -5.94 0.56 14.24
C LYS A 76 -6.78 0.46 12.97
N PHE A 77 -6.35 -0.40 12.06
CA PHE A 77 -7.04 -0.70 10.81
C PHE A 77 -7.28 -2.21 10.73
N THR A 78 -8.29 -2.58 9.97
CA THR A 78 -8.32 -3.92 9.37
C THR A 78 -7.53 -3.85 8.07
N ILE A 79 -6.66 -4.83 7.83
CA ILE A 79 -5.96 -4.98 6.54
C ILE A 79 -6.75 -5.94 5.66
N HIS A 80 -7.01 -5.56 4.42
CA HIS A 80 -7.57 -6.42 3.37
C HIS A 80 -6.45 -6.76 2.38
N LEU A 81 -6.17 -8.05 2.22
CA LEU A 81 -5.24 -8.58 1.23
C LEU A 81 -6.07 -9.11 0.07
N MET A 82 -5.99 -8.46 -1.09
CA MET A 82 -6.74 -8.88 -2.28
C MET A 82 -5.86 -9.76 -3.17
N PHE A 83 -6.46 -10.81 -3.73
CA PHE A 83 -5.75 -11.78 -4.54
C PHE A 83 -6.29 -11.83 -5.98
N THR A 84 -5.39 -11.95 -6.94
CA THR A 84 -5.75 -12.30 -8.31
C THR A 84 -5.00 -13.57 -8.68
N ASP A 85 -5.72 -14.59 -9.14
CA ASP A 85 -5.17 -15.93 -9.39
C ASP A 85 -4.37 -16.48 -8.20
N GLN A 86 -4.89 -16.31 -6.98
CA GLN A 86 -4.27 -16.75 -5.73
C GLN A 86 -2.95 -16.04 -5.37
N HIS A 87 -2.64 -14.89 -5.98
CA HIS A 87 -1.45 -14.11 -5.68
C HIS A 87 -1.81 -12.70 -5.22
N LEU A 88 -1.11 -12.19 -4.20
CA LEU A 88 -1.38 -10.86 -3.62
C LEU A 88 -1.18 -9.76 -4.65
N THR A 89 -2.21 -8.94 -4.88
CA THR A 89 -2.16 -7.83 -5.84
C THR A 89 -2.38 -6.46 -5.23
N SER A 90 -3.10 -6.37 -4.12
CA SER A 90 -3.26 -5.13 -3.36
C SER A 90 -3.29 -5.36 -1.86
N VAL A 91 -2.96 -4.30 -1.13
CA VAL A 91 -3.11 -4.22 0.32
C VAL A 91 -3.92 -2.98 0.64
N THR A 92 -5.08 -3.15 1.25
CA THR A 92 -5.91 -2.04 1.72
C THR A 92 -5.91 -2.00 3.23
N LEU A 93 -5.68 -0.83 3.83
CA LEU A 93 -5.99 -0.56 5.23
C LEU A 93 -7.35 0.12 5.28
N ILE A 94 -8.28 -0.35 6.11
CA ILE A 94 -9.64 0.19 6.21
C ILE A 94 -10.06 0.37 7.67
N THR A 95 -10.82 1.43 7.94
CA THR A 95 -11.49 1.69 9.22
C THR A 95 -12.78 2.46 8.96
N ASP A 96 -13.85 2.11 9.67
CA ASP A 96 -15.14 2.83 9.65
C ASP A 96 -15.24 3.92 10.72
N ASP A 97 -14.14 4.14 11.46
CA ASP A 97 -13.99 5.21 12.44
C ASP A 97 -13.22 6.39 11.81
N PHE A 98 -13.80 7.01 10.77
CA PHE A 98 -13.18 8.18 10.16
C PHE A 98 -12.93 9.26 11.21
N ASN A 99 -11.67 9.69 11.25
CA ASN A 99 -11.21 10.74 12.12
C ASN A 99 -10.30 11.68 11.32
N GLN A 100 -10.63 12.97 11.31
CA GLN A 100 -9.88 13.96 10.53
C GLN A 100 -8.40 14.05 10.92
N ASP A 101 -8.05 13.90 12.20
CA ASP A 101 -6.65 13.88 12.63
C ASP A 101 -5.92 12.64 12.12
N VAL A 102 -6.60 11.48 12.08
CA VAL A 102 -6.06 10.25 11.49
C VAL A 102 -5.83 10.44 9.99
N TYR A 103 -6.81 10.97 9.26
CA TYR A 103 -6.69 11.31 7.83
C TYR A 103 -5.49 12.21 7.56
N LEU A 104 -5.33 13.30 8.30
CA LEU A 104 -4.19 14.22 8.15
C LEU A 104 -2.85 13.56 8.49
N ARG A 105 -2.81 12.68 9.50
CA ARG A 105 -1.60 11.90 9.82
C ARG A 105 -1.24 10.92 8.71
N ILE A 106 -2.21 10.26 8.10
CA ILE A 106 -1.99 9.38 6.95
C ILE A 106 -1.47 10.17 5.76
N ALA A 107 -2.15 11.25 5.37
CA ALA A 107 -1.73 12.10 4.25
C ALA A 107 -0.29 12.61 4.45
N GLY A 108 0.04 13.04 5.68
CA GLY A 108 1.39 13.45 6.05
C GLY A 108 2.42 12.31 6.06
N ALA A 109 2.02 11.08 6.41
CA ALA A 109 2.88 9.91 6.35
C ALA A 109 3.15 9.46 4.91
N LEU A 110 2.11 9.41 4.07
CA LEU A 110 2.22 9.11 2.65
C LEU A 110 3.10 10.12 1.93
N GLY A 111 2.92 11.42 2.20
CA GLY A 111 3.69 12.51 1.59
C GLY A 111 5.21 12.49 1.86
N LYS A 112 5.70 11.61 2.75
CA LYS A 112 7.14 11.40 2.97
C LYS A 112 7.79 10.54 1.89
N THR A 113 7.01 9.67 1.25
CA THR A 113 7.51 8.66 0.30
C THR A 113 6.84 8.79 -1.06
N PHE A 114 5.57 9.19 -1.07
CA PHE A 114 4.76 9.33 -2.27
C PHE A 114 4.47 10.80 -2.56
N THR A 115 4.28 11.12 -3.83
CA THR A 115 3.87 12.45 -4.27
C THR A 115 2.41 12.39 -4.75
N PRO A 116 1.52 13.29 -4.28
CA PRO A 116 0.15 13.36 -4.76
C PRO A 116 0.13 13.80 -6.22
N CYS A 117 -0.62 13.10 -7.06
CA CYS A 117 -0.70 13.40 -8.50
C CYS A 117 -2.13 13.63 -9.00
N MET A 118 -3.15 13.14 -8.29
CA MET A 118 -4.55 13.32 -8.67
C MET A 118 -5.46 13.33 -7.44
N LEU A 119 -6.55 14.09 -7.51
CA LEU A 119 -7.72 13.93 -6.64
C LEU A 119 -8.88 13.41 -7.47
N GLN A 120 -9.73 12.60 -6.86
CA GLN A 120 -10.93 12.07 -7.47
C GLN A 120 -12.09 12.20 -6.48
N GLY A 121 -13.22 12.71 -6.95
CA GLY A 121 -14.52 12.55 -6.29
C GLY A 121 -15.41 11.60 -7.09
N ALA A 122 -16.70 11.59 -6.76
CA ALA A 122 -17.68 10.66 -7.35
C ALA A 122 -17.73 10.67 -8.89
N THR A 123 -17.64 11.85 -9.51
CA THR A 123 -17.85 12.01 -10.96
C THR A 123 -16.74 12.78 -11.66
N GLU A 124 -15.80 13.33 -10.91
CA GLU A 124 -14.82 14.29 -11.38
C GLU A 124 -13.43 13.99 -10.84
N ARG A 125 -12.42 14.47 -11.57
CA ARG A 125 -11.01 14.28 -11.23
C ARG A 125 -10.28 15.60 -11.39
N LEU A 126 -9.36 15.86 -10.49
CA LEU A 126 -8.42 16.98 -10.56
C LEU A 126 -7.01 16.43 -10.69
N ASP A 127 -6.43 16.58 -11.88
CA ASP A 127 -5.03 16.23 -12.12
C ASP A 127 -4.11 17.29 -11.53
N LEU A 128 -3.35 16.92 -10.49
CA LEU A 128 -2.51 17.86 -9.76
C LEU A 128 -1.25 18.24 -10.54
N ILE A 129 -0.82 17.41 -11.50
CA ILE A 129 0.31 17.71 -12.38
C ILE A 129 -0.10 18.77 -13.41
N GLU A 130 -1.24 18.57 -14.05
CA GLU A 130 -1.80 19.54 -14.99
C GLU A 130 -2.17 20.85 -14.29
N LEU A 131 -2.76 20.77 -13.08
CA LEU A 131 -3.09 21.93 -12.26
C LEU A 131 -1.83 22.73 -11.92
N ALA A 132 -0.74 22.09 -11.51
CA ALA A 132 0.52 22.77 -11.20
C ALA A 132 1.09 23.53 -12.41
N ARG A 133 0.86 23.01 -13.63
CA ARG A 133 1.36 23.59 -14.88
C ARG A 133 0.51 24.76 -15.39
N THR A 134 -0.78 24.75 -15.09
CA THR A 134 -1.77 25.74 -15.56
C THR A 134 -2.07 26.82 -14.52
N SER A 135 -1.70 26.59 -13.26
CA SER A 135 -1.88 27.58 -12.19
C SER A 135 -0.93 28.76 -12.37
N GLN A 136 -1.46 29.96 -12.12
CA GLN A 136 -0.70 31.21 -12.31
C GLN A 136 0.28 31.47 -11.16
N SER A 137 0.03 30.87 -9.99
CA SER A 137 0.84 31.00 -8.80
C SER A 137 0.64 29.81 -7.86
N LYS A 138 1.48 29.70 -6.83
CA LYS A 138 1.29 28.73 -5.75
C LYS A 138 -0.04 28.92 -5.02
N SER A 139 -0.47 30.17 -4.82
CA SER A 139 -1.75 30.46 -4.17
C SER A 139 -2.95 30.03 -5.03
N ASP A 140 -2.86 30.21 -6.35
CA ASP A 140 -3.89 29.76 -7.29
C ASP A 140 -4.00 28.22 -7.30
N PHE A 141 -2.87 27.53 -7.33
CA PHE A 141 -2.81 26.08 -7.20
C PHE A 141 -3.48 25.59 -5.90
N GLN A 142 -3.06 26.16 -4.76
CA GLN A 142 -3.58 25.78 -3.45
C GLN A 142 -5.08 26.05 -3.34
N SER A 143 -5.55 27.20 -3.82
CA SER A 143 -6.98 27.53 -3.79
C SER A 143 -7.80 26.51 -4.58
N LYS A 144 -7.39 26.16 -5.81
CA LYS A 144 -8.12 25.21 -6.65
C LYS A 144 -8.13 23.80 -6.05
N MET A 145 -6.99 23.35 -5.54
CA MET A 145 -6.87 22.06 -4.85
C MET A 145 -7.76 22.01 -3.60
N SER A 146 -7.67 23.01 -2.72
CA SER A 146 -8.49 23.06 -1.50
C SER A 146 -9.99 23.20 -1.79
N SER A 147 -10.38 23.92 -2.85
CA SER A 147 -11.78 23.98 -3.27
C SER A 147 -12.29 22.62 -3.72
N PHE A 148 -11.51 21.87 -4.51
CA PHE A 148 -11.89 20.52 -4.95
C PHE A 148 -12.02 19.56 -3.77
N GLU A 149 -11.04 19.53 -2.86
CA GLU A 149 -11.07 18.71 -1.66
C GLU A 149 -12.27 19.05 -0.77
N SER A 150 -12.53 20.34 -0.51
CA SER A 150 -13.64 20.77 0.34
C SER A 150 -14.99 20.37 -0.24
N VAL A 151 -15.20 20.51 -1.55
CA VAL A 151 -16.46 20.12 -2.20
C VAL A 151 -16.67 18.62 -2.11
N ASN A 152 -15.64 17.83 -2.44
CA ASN A 152 -15.77 16.38 -2.54
C ASN A 152 -15.84 15.69 -1.16
N LEU A 153 -15.10 16.18 -0.16
CA LEU A 153 -15.31 15.73 1.23
C LEU A 153 -16.71 16.07 1.75
N SER A 154 -17.26 17.24 1.38
CA SER A 154 -18.63 17.60 1.79
C SER A 154 -19.71 16.79 1.08
N ASN A 155 -19.36 16.16 -0.06
CA ASN A 155 -20.22 15.24 -0.78
C ASN A 155 -20.03 13.78 -0.30
N GLY A 156 -19.21 13.56 0.71
CA GLY A 156 -18.96 12.25 1.28
C GLY A 156 -18.03 11.36 0.45
N GLU A 157 -17.35 11.87 -0.57
CA GLU A 157 -16.43 11.04 -1.38
C GLU A 157 -15.21 11.84 -1.83
N LEU A 158 -14.03 11.44 -1.37
CA LEU A 158 -12.76 11.97 -1.88
C LEU A 158 -11.68 10.91 -1.83
N THR A 159 -10.99 10.73 -2.95
CA THR A 159 -9.79 9.91 -3.08
C THR A 159 -8.59 10.76 -3.50
N TYR A 160 -7.54 10.74 -2.69
CA TYR A 160 -6.21 11.21 -3.04
C TYR A 160 -5.43 10.06 -3.68
N ILE A 161 -4.90 10.28 -4.89
CA ILE A 161 -4.02 9.31 -5.56
C ILE A 161 -2.59 9.82 -5.49
N PHE A 162 -1.75 9.01 -4.86
CA PHE A 162 -0.31 9.23 -4.74
C PHE A 162 0.46 8.22 -5.58
N VAL A 163 1.63 8.64 -6.07
CA VAL A 163 2.59 7.77 -6.77
C VAL A 163 3.95 7.82 -6.08
N GLU A 164 4.61 6.67 -5.97
CA GLU A 164 5.95 6.54 -5.37
C GLU A 164 7.05 7.01 -6.32
N LEU A 165 6.96 8.27 -6.72
CA LEU A 165 7.98 8.95 -7.51
C LEU A 165 8.34 10.26 -6.82
N PRO A 166 9.62 10.68 -6.87
CA PRO A 166 9.99 11.99 -6.38
C PRO A 166 9.33 13.07 -7.24
N GLY A 167 9.00 14.21 -6.63
CA GLY A 167 8.36 15.32 -7.34
C GLY A 167 9.17 15.91 -8.51
N SER A 168 10.47 15.58 -8.64
CA SER A 168 11.27 15.90 -9.84
C SER A 168 10.84 15.09 -11.05
N ASP A 169 10.48 13.82 -10.86
CA ASP A 169 10.20 12.87 -11.93
C ASP A 169 8.77 13.02 -12.46
N ILE A 170 7.91 13.56 -11.60
CA ILE A 170 6.51 13.90 -11.90
C ILE A 170 6.40 15.23 -12.64
N ARG A 171 7.25 16.22 -12.30
CA ARG A 171 7.21 17.57 -12.90
C ARG A 171 7.40 17.60 -14.42
N GLY A 172 8.06 16.60 -14.99
CA GLY A 172 8.26 16.47 -16.43
C GLY A 172 7.09 15.82 -17.19
N LYS A 173 6.04 15.39 -16.49
CA LYS A 173 4.90 14.65 -17.07
C LYS A 173 3.76 15.61 -17.41
N LYS A 174 2.95 15.27 -18.42
CA LYS A 174 1.79 16.07 -18.82
C LYS A 174 0.67 16.00 -17.80
N ASN A 175 0.43 14.81 -17.25
CA ASN A 175 -0.66 14.47 -16.36
C ASN A 175 -0.33 13.22 -15.54
N ALA A 176 -1.13 12.90 -14.54
CA ALA A 176 -0.93 11.81 -13.60
C ALA A 176 -0.96 10.43 -14.28
N ILE A 177 -1.82 10.25 -15.29
CA ILE A 177 -1.87 9.00 -16.07
C ILE A 177 -0.53 8.75 -16.76
N GLU A 178 0.05 9.77 -17.41
CA GLU A 178 1.39 9.64 -18.01
C GLU A 178 2.45 9.37 -16.95
N ALA A 179 2.38 10.04 -15.79
CA ALA A 179 3.31 9.81 -14.69
C ALA A 179 3.28 8.35 -14.21
N ILE A 180 2.09 7.78 -13.99
CA ILE A 180 1.92 6.40 -13.54
C ILE A 180 2.35 5.40 -14.62
N MET A 181 1.91 5.59 -15.87
CA MET A 181 2.18 4.63 -16.95
C MET A 181 3.65 4.60 -17.39
N SER A 182 4.33 5.75 -17.30
CA SER A 182 5.76 5.86 -17.62
C SER A 182 6.68 5.48 -16.46
N ALA A 183 6.13 5.23 -15.26
CA ALA A 183 6.90 4.83 -14.10
C ALA A 183 7.54 3.42 -14.29
N PRO A 184 8.59 3.09 -13.53
CA PRO A 184 9.04 1.70 -13.37
C PRO A 184 7.90 0.77 -12.97
N ALA A 185 7.92 -0.49 -13.42
CA ALA A 185 6.83 -1.44 -13.17
C ALA A 185 6.56 -1.66 -11.67
N ASN A 186 7.61 -1.61 -10.85
CA ASN A 186 7.57 -1.76 -9.40
C ASN A 186 7.20 -0.46 -8.65
N THR A 187 6.78 0.59 -9.34
CA THR A 187 6.35 1.85 -8.70
C THR A 187 4.98 1.67 -8.09
N ARG A 188 4.87 1.92 -6.79
CA ARG A 188 3.59 1.85 -6.08
C ARG A 188 2.73 3.07 -6.32
N THR A 189 1.43 2.85 -6.25
CA THR A 189 0.46 3.90 -5.95
C THR A 189 -0.14 3.65 -4.57
N ALA A 190 -0.54 4.74 -3.92
CA ALA A 190 -1.32 4.72 -2.69
C ALA A 190 -2.55 5.59 -2.91
N GLU A 191 -3.74 5.03 -2.69
CA GLU A 191 -5.01 5.73 -2.79
C GLU A 191 -5.56 5.92 -1.39
N LEU A 192 -5.66 7.16 -0.92
CA LEU A 192 -6.26 7.52 0.36
C LEU A 192 -7.68 7.99 0.10
N SER A 193 -8.66 7.22 0.57
CA SER A 193 -10.07 7.46 0.29
C SER A 193 -10.86 7.71 1.56
N VAL A 194 -11.79 8.67 1.47
CA VAL A 194 -12.87 8.90 2.44
C VAL A 194 -14.17 8.70 1.68
N GLU A 195 -15.02 7.81 2.16
CA GLU A 195 -16.32 7.49 1.58
C GLU A 195 -17.37 7.42 2.70
N GLU A 196 -18.44 8.20 2.60
CA GLU A 196 -19.58 8.12 3.51
C GLU A 196 -20.40 6.86 3.21
N ASP A 197 -20.77 6.13 4.26
CA ASP A 197 -21.65 4.98 4.14
C ASP A 197 -23.06 5.47 3.77
N THR A 198 -23.52 5.06 2.59
CA THR A 198 -24.84 5.42 2.06
C THR A 198 -26.01 4.84 2.85
N GLU A 199 -25.78 3.81 3.67
CA GLU A 199 -26.79 3.19 4.54
C GLU A 199 -26.83 3.82 5.93
N ASP A 200 -25.67 4.23 6.45
CA ASP A 200 -25.49 4.92 7.72
C ASP A 200 -24.70 6.22 7.51
N ASN A 201 -25.40 7.30 7.10
CA ASN A 201 -24.86 8.66 6.86
C ASN A 201 -24.14 9.29 8.07
N SER A 202 -23.93 8.55 9.17
CA SER A 202 -23.13 8.95 10.32
C SER A 202 -21.73 8.32 10.36
N LYS A 203 -21.41 7.43 9.43
CA LYS A 203 -20.12 6.75 9.33
C LYS A 203 -19.47 7.03 7.99
N ALA A 204 -18.19 7.38 8.04
CA ALA A 204 -17.35 7.43 6.86
C ALA A 204 -16.26 6.38 7.00
N THR A 205 -16.02 5.66 5.92
CA THR A 205 -14.93 4.73 5.78
C THR A 205 -13.69 5.49 5.33
N LEU A 206 -12.59 5.28 6.04
CA LEU A 206 -11.27 5.74 5.68
C LEU A 206 -10.45 4.55 5.20
N SER A 207 -9.94 4.62 3.97
CA SER A 207 -9.13 3.54 3.42
C SER A 207 -7.84 4.00 2.76
N ILE A 208 -6.86 3.11 2.72
CA ILE A 208 -5.57 3.30 2.04
C ILE A 208 -5.28 2.06 1.21
N ASN A 209 -5.40 2.15 -0.11
CA ASN A 209 -5.14 1.05 -1.02
C ASN A 209 -3.76 1.19 -1.68
N PHE A 210 -2.89 0.20 -1.47
CA PHE A 210 -1.56 0.12 -2.07
C PHE A 210 -1.55 -0.88 -3.23
N THR A 211 -1.14 -0.42 -4.41
CA THR A 211 -1.08 -1.27 -5.61
C THR A 211 0.17 -1.02 -6.45
N LEU A 212 0.38 -1.89 -7.44
CA LEU A 212 1.43 -1.77 -8.46
C LEU A 212 0.78 -1.77 -9.84
N PRO A 213 0.22 -0.62 -10.28
CA PRO A 213 -0.70 -0.57 -11.41
C PRO A 213 -0.07 -1.11 -12.71
N LYS A 214 1.22 -0.82 -12.93
CA LYS A 214 1.92 -1.26 -14.13
C LYS A 214 2.22 -2.76 -14.15
N LEU A 215 2.66 -3.35 -13.03
CA LEU A 215 2.84 -4.80 -12.93
C LEU A 215 1.51 -5.55 -13.10
N SER A 216 0.43 -5.05 -12.49
CA SER A 216 -0.90 -5.63 -12.66
C SER A 216 -1.37 -5.58 -14.12
N LEU A 217 -1.13 -4.45 -14.82
CA LEU A 217 -1.43 -4.31 -16.24
C LEU A 217 -0.58 -5.24 -17.13
N GLU A 218 0.72 -5.35 -16.87
CA GLU A 218 1.62 -6.25 -17.61
C GLU A 218 1.20 -7.71 -17.47
N LYS A 219 0.80 -8.14 -16.26
CA LYS A 219 0.24 -9.48 -16.02
C LYS A 219 -1.06 -9.71 -16.77
N MET A 220 -1.96 -8.73 -16.77
CA MET A 220 -3.22 -8.80 -17.52
C MET A 220 -2.96 -8.94 -19.03
N ASN A 221 -2.09 -8.10 -19.60
CA ASN A 221 -1.74 -8.15 -21.02
C ASN A 221 -1.09 -9.48 -21.42
N LYS A 222 -0.22 -10.03 -20.56
CA LYS A 222 0.39 -11.34 -20.80
C LYS A 222 -0.67 -12.45 -20.86
N LYS A 223 -1.60 -12.48 -19.90
CA LYS A 223 -2.72 -13.45 -19.90
C LYS A 223 -3.60 -13.33 -21.13
N MET A 224 -3.92 -12.10 -21.57
CA MET A 224 -4.70 -11.88 -22.79
C MET A 224 -3.94 -12.35 -24.04
N SER A 225 -2.62 -12.18 -24.08
CA SER A 225 -1.79 -12.64 -25.19
C SER A 225 -1.64 -14.16 -25.25
N ASP A 226 -1.65 -14.80 -24.08
CA ASP A 226 -1.57 -16.25 -23.93
C ASP A 226 -2.95 -16.93 -24.05
N ALA A 227 -4.04 -16.16 -24.06
CA ALA A 227 -5.40 -16.68 -24.19
C ALA A 227 -5.60 -17.29 -25.59
N PRO A 228 -6.23 -18.47 -25.70
CA PRO A 228 -6.51 -19.09 -26.98
C PRO A 228 -7.41 -18.16 -27.81
N VAL A 229 -6.95 -17.78 -29.01
CA VAL A 229 -7.77 -17.03 -29.96
C VAL A 229 -8.85 -17.98 -30.48
N GLU A 230 -10.10 -17.75 -30.10
CA GLU A 230 -11.24 -18.47 -30.69
C GLU A 230 -11.26 -18.21 -32.19
N LYS A 231 -11.25 -19.29 -32.97
CA LYS A 231 -11.51 -19.22 -34.40
C LYS A 231 -13.02 -19.15 -34.60
N PHE A 232 -13.55 -17.95 -34.82
CA PHE A 232 -14.90 -17.75 -35.33
C PHE A 232 -15.00 -18.09 -36.81
#